data_AF-A0A3M8BXY4-F1
#
_entry.id   AF-A0A3M8BXY4-F1
#
_cell.length_a   1.000
_cell.length_b   1.000
_cell.length_c   1.000
_cell.angle_alpha   90.00
_cell.angle_beta   90.00
_cell.angle_gamma   90.00
#
_symmetry.space_group_name_H-M   'P 1'
#
loop_
_entity.id
_entity.type
_entity.pdbx_description
1 polymer ?
#
loop_
_entity_poly.entity_id
_entity_poly.type
_entity_poly.pdbx_seq_one_letter_code
_entity_poly.pdbx_strand_id
1 'polypeptide(L)'
;MNWQDREWVQNQMNRLYLYLVKMGANREDAKDIVQDTFTKAFLYADSVPSDKWASWLFKVAIHAYYDLCRKKRRQVPWIAEPNLISNDGLPEKTLLSKESQQEIEAVFQQLSPTYKELLVLKYEKEMSYRDMGTFLHMKVDKVRTYLSRARKRFSKYYRRESDHE
;
A
#
# COMPACT_ATOMS: atom_id res chain seq x y z
N MET A 1 12.07 -23.75 -8.55
CA MET A 1 12.65 -22.41 -8.80
C MET A 1 13.88 -22.63 -9.65
N ASN A 2 13.80 -22.39 -10.95
CA ASN A 2 14.96 -22.57 -11.82
C ASN A 2 15.68 -21.22 -11.95
N TRP A 3 16.65 -20.95 -11.09
CA TRP A 3 17.46 -19.72 -11.16
C TRP A 3 18.27 -19.59 -12.46
N GLN A 4 18.38 -20.68 -13.23
CA GLN A 4 19.00 -20.67 -14.56
C GLN A 4 18.04 -20.15 -15.64
N ASP A 5 16.74 -20.05 -15.33
CA ASP A 5 15.74 -19.48 -16.22
C ASP A 5 15.75 -17.94 -16.12
N ARG A 6 16.62 -17.34 -16.94
CA ARG A 6 16.75 -15.88 -17.03
C ARG A 6 15.43 -15.21 -17.43
N GLU A 7 14.59 -15.88 -18.20
CA GLU A 7 13.31 -15.35 -18.65
C GLU A 7 12.33 -15.22 -17.48
N TRP A 8 12.27 -16.22 -16.61
CA TRP A 8 11.48 -16.15 -15.39
C TRP A 8 11.91 -14.99 -14.49
N VAL A 9 13.23 -14.84 -14.25
CA VAL A 9 13.78 -13.76 -13.41
C VAL A 9 13.42 -12.40 -13.98
N GLN A 10 13.64 -12.18 -15.29
CA GLN A 10 13.33 -10.91 -15.94
C GLN A 10 11.83 -10.58 -15.87
N ASN A 11 10.96 -11.59 -16.06
CA ASN A 11 9.52 -11.42 -15.94
C ASN A 11 9.10 -11.02 -14.52
N GLN A 12 9.68 -11.63 -13.48
CA GLN A 12 9.38 -11.25 -12.10
C GLN A 12 9.91 -9.84 -11.77
N MET A 13 11.11 -9.48 -12.23
CA MET A 13 11.66 -8.13 -12.07
C MET A 13 10.75 -7.07 -12.71
N ASN A 14 10.28 -7.32 -13.94
CA ASN A 14 9.37 -6.43 -14.65
C ASN A 14 8.02 -6.28 -13.93
N ARG A 15 7.43 -7.40 -13.48
CA ARG A 15 6.17 -7.37 -12.72
C ARG A 15 6.30 -6.57 -11.42
N LEU A 16 7.42 -6.74 -10.73
CA LEU A 16 7.69 -6.06 -9.47
C LEU A 16 7.94 -4.57 -9.68
N TYR A 17 8.71 -4.21 -10.70
CA TYR A 17 8.93 -2.82 -11.11
C TYR A 17 7.61 -2.11 -11.42
N LEU A 18 6.78 -2.70 -12.30
CA LEU A 18 5.49 -2.11 -12.67
C LEU A 18 4.56 -1.97 -11.47
N TYR A 19 4.58 -2.95 -10.55
CA TYR A 19 3.81 -2.89 -9.32
C TYR A 19 4.27 -1.73 -8.41
N LEU A 20 5.57 -1.56 -8.21
CA LEU A 20 6.12 -0.46 -7.41
C LEU A 20 5.82 0.92 -8.01
N VAL A 21 5.94 1.06 -9.33
CA VAL A 21 5.56 2.30 -10.02
C VAL A 21 4.07 2.59 -9.83
N LYS A 22 3.21 1.57 -9.95
CA LYS A 22 1.77 1.70 -9.66
C LYS A 22 1.49 2.10 -8.21
N MET A 23 2.33 1.69 -7.26
CA MET A 23 2.24 2.09 -5.86
C MET A 23 2.70 3.54 -5.59
N GLY A 24 3.30 4.22 -6.58
CA GLY A 24 3.80 5.59 -6.47
C GLY A 24 5.31 5.74 -6.33
N ALA A 25 6.09 4.66 -6.48
CA ALA A 25 7.55 4.78 -6.57
C ALA A 25 7.94 5.52 -7.85
N ASN A 26 8.93 6.42 -7.76
CA ASN A 26 9.54 6.95 -8.97
C ASN A 26 10.34 5.84 -9.69
N ARG A 27 10.71 6.06 -10.95
CA ARG A 27 11.35 5.03 -11.79
C ARG A 27 12.71 4.57 -11.25
N GLU A 28 13.46 5.45 -10.60
CA GLU A 28 14.78 5.14 -10.04
C GLU A 28 14.64 4.31 -8.77
N ASP A 29 13.83 4.78 -7.81
CA ASP A 29 13.49 4.07 -6.58
C ASP A 29 12.97 2.65 -6.89
N ALA A 30 12.08 2.52 -7.88
CA ALA A 30 11.51 1.24 -8.26
C ALA A 30 12.59 0.28 -8.81
N LYS A 31 13.54 0.78 -9.63
CA LYS A 31 14.66 -0.02 -10.12
C LYS A 31 15.57 -0.46 -8.99
N ASP A 32 15.92 0.46 -8.10
CA ASP A 32 16.80 0.19 -6.95
C ASP A 32 16.17 -0.85 -6.03
N ILE A 33 14.88 -0.71 -5.70
CA ILE A 33 14.16 -1.67 -4.85
C ILE A 33 14.12 -3.05 -5.51
N VAL A 34 13.86 -3.14 -6.81
CA VAL A 34 13.86 -4.41 -7.53
C VAL A 34 15.24 -5.05 -7.49
N GLN A 35 16.29 -4.28 -7.82
CA GLN A 35 17.66 -4.78 -7.78
C GLN A 35 18.01 -5.32 -6.40
N ASP A 36 17.79 -4.51 -5.36
CA ASP A 36 18.13 -4.86 -3.97
C ASP A 36 17.33 -6.08 -3.48
N THR A 37 16.08 -6.22 -3.93
CA THR A 37 15.23 -7.38 -3.64
C THR A 37 15.78 -8.65 -4.29
N PHE A 38 16.19 -8.60 -5.55
CA PHE A 38 16.77 -9.75 -6.24
C PHE A 38 18.17 -10.09 -5.72
N THR A 39 18.99 -9.09 -5.34
CA THR A 39 20.27 -9.34 -4.65
C THR A 39 20.05 -10.12 -3.35
N LYS A 40 19.06 -9.72 -2.53
CA LYS A 40 18.67 -10.49 -1.33
C LYS A 40 18.16 -11.88 -1.70
N ALA A 41 17.39 -11.98 -2.77
CA ALA A 41 16.86 -13.26 -3.24
C ALA A 41 17.98 -14.26 -3.57
N PHE A 42 19.03 -13.81 -4.26
CA PHE A 42 20.21 -14.63 -4.56
C PHE A 42 20.98 -15.02 -3.29
N LEU A 43 21.09 -14.11 -2.31
CA LEU A 43 21.77 -14.40 -1.03
C LEU A 43 21.03 -15.43 -0.16
N TYR A 44 19.69 -15.46 -0.22
CA TYR A 44 18.85 -16.34 0.59
C TYR A 44 18.18 -17.46 -0.23
N ALA A 45 18.75 -17.80 -1.40
CA ALA A 45 18.16 -18.71 -2.38
C ALA A 45 17.81 -20.10 -1.82
N ASP A 46 18.55 -20.57 -0.82
CA ASP A 46 18.34 -21.90 -0.21
C ASP A 46 17.33 -21.88 0.96
N SER A 47 16.96 -20.69 1.44
CA SER A 47 16.13 -20.52 2.64
C SER A 47 14.63 -20.37 2.36
N VAL A 48 14.25 -20.14 1.10
CA VAL A 48 12.84 -19.93 0.72
C VAL A 48 12.36 -21.09 -0.16
N PRO A 49 11.26 -21.76 0.20
CA PRO A 49 10.66 -22.81 -0.61
C PRO A 49 10.33 -22.32 -2.02
N SER A 50 10.56 -23.19 -3.01
CA SER A 50 10.46 -22.84 -4.44
C SER A 50 9.09 -22.26 -4.85
N ASP A 51 8.02 -22.71 -4.21
CA ASP A 51 6.62 -22.32 -4.39
C ASP A 51 6.26 -20.95 -3.77
N LYS A 52 7.08 -20.44 -2.85
CA LYS A 52 6.82 -19.19 -2.12
C LYS A 52 7.62 -17.99 -2.60
N TRP A 53 8.50 -18.19 -3.58
CA TRP A 53 9.44 -17.15 -4.02
C TRP A 53 8.78 -15.91 -4.59
N ALA A 54 7.79 -16.07 -5.47
CA ALA A 54 7.09 -14.91 -6.03
C ALA A 54 6.48 -14.06 -4.90
N SER A 55 5.78 -14.68 -3.96
CA SER A 55 5.21 -13.99 -2.80
C SER A 55 6.28 -13.36 -1.90
N TRP A 56 7.42 -14.02 -1.73
CA TRP A 56 8.54 -13.49 -0.95
C TRP A 56 9.18 -12.26 -1.59
N LEU A 57 9.43 -12.28 -2.91
CA LEU A 57 9.98 -11.15 -3.67
C LEU A 57 9.07 -9.93 -3.56
N PHE A 58 7.77 -10.12 -3.77
CA PHE A 58 6.79 -9.04 -3.61
C PHE A 58 6.80 -8.48 -2.19
N LYS A 59 6.79 -9.35 -1.18
CA LYS A 59 6.84 -8.93 0.23
C LYS A 59 8.08 -8.09 0.55
N VAL A 60 9.27 -8.53 0.12
CA VAL A 60 10.53 -7.84 0.39
C VAL A 60 10.57 -6.47 -0.31
N ALA A 61 10.21 -6.40 -1.58
CA ALA A 61 10.18 -5.14 -2.31
C ALA A 61 9.14 -4.16 -1.78
N ILE A 62 7.95 -4.64 -1.42
CA ILE A 62 6.89 -3.81 -0.82
C ILE A 62 7.38 -3.23 0.52
N HIS A 63 8.03 -4.03 1.36
CA HIS A 63 8.61 -3.53 2.60
C HIS A 63 9.68 -2.47 2.33
N ALA A 64 10.58 -2.72 1.38
CA ALA A 64 11.64 -1.79 1.01
C ALA A 64 11.07 -0.46 0.48
N TYR A 65 10.01 -0.50 -0.32
CA TYR A 65 9.28 0.69 -0.76
C TYR A 65 8.74 1.50 0.41
N TYR A 66 8.05 0.85 1.36
CA TYR A 66 7.52 1.56 2.51
C TYR A 66 8.60 2.11 3.45
N ASP A 67 9.71 1.38 3.61
CA ASP A 67 10.87 1.87 4.35
C ASP A 67 11.49 3.12 3.68
N LEU A 68 11.53 3.15 2.34
CA LEU A 68 11.97 4.31 1.58
C LEU A 68 11.02 5.51 1.76
N CYS A 69 9.71 5.32 1.62
CA CYS A 69 8.71 6.37 1.87
C CYS A 69 8.86 6.97 3.28
N ARG A 70 9.11 6.11 4.27
CA ARG A 70 9.34 6.53 5.65
C ARG A 70 10.61 7.37 5.81
N LYS A 71 11.71 6.97 5.15
CA LYS A 71 12.97 7.73 5.18
C LYS A 71 12.77 9.11 4.55
N LYS A 72 12.10 9.19 3.40
CA LYS A 72 11.77 10.45 2.72
C LYS A 72 10.90 11.35 3.59
N ARG A 73 9.85 10.81 4.23
CA ARG A 73 8.99 11.56 5.16
C ARG A 73 9.73 12.09 6.39
N ARG A 74 10.74 11.39 6.90
CA ARG A 74 11.57 11.87 8.03
C ARG A 74 12.55 12.98 7.64
N GLN A 75 12.89 13.09 6.35
CA GLN A 75 13.78 14.11 5.82
C GLN A 75 13.05 15.41 5.46
N VAL A 76 11.72 15.38 5.38
CA VAL A 76 10.88 16.56 5.27
C VAL A 76 10.53 17.01 6.70
N PRO A 77 11.04 18.15 7.21
CA PRO A 77 10.56 18.71 8.46
C PRO A 77 9.06 18.92 8.35
N TRP A 78 8.34 18.67 9.44
CA TRP A 78 6.91 18.82 9.59
C TRP A 78 6.51 20.30 9.42
N ILE A 79 6.54 20.81 8.19
CA ILE A 79 5.83 22.01 7.79
C ILE A 79 4.51 21.52 7.22
N ALA A 80 3.45 21.89 7.93
CA ALA A 80 2.08 21.68 7.53
C ALA A 80 1.89 22.11 6.06
N GLU A 81 1.18 21.30 5.28
CA GLU A 81 -0.10 21.73 4.72
C GLU A 81 -0.87 20.56 4.08
N PRO A 82 -2.21 20.66 4.03
CA PRO A 82 -3.10 19.59 3.61
C PRO A 82 -3.18 19.60 2.09
N ASN A 83 -2.85 18.48 1.44
CA ASN A 83 -3.36 18.07 0.11
C ASN A 83 -2.58 16.83 -0.33
N LEU A 84 -2.93 15.68 0.22
CA LEU A 84 -2.61 14.39 -0.39
C LEU A 84 -3.90 13.60 -0.57
N ILE A 85 -4.82 14.20 -1.32
CA ILE A 85 -5.73 13.45 -2.19
C ILE A 85 -5.41 13.97 -3.57
N SER A 86 -4.40 13.39 -4.21
CA SER A 86 -4.14 13.64 -5.63
C SER A 86 -5.35 13.14 -6.40
N ASN A 87 -6.08 14.05 -7.04
CA ASN A 87 -7.26 13.81 -7.86
C ASN A 87 -6.91 13.23 -9.24
N ASP A 88 -5.80 12.51 -9.37
CA ASP A 88 -5.26 12.11 -10.67
C ASP A 88 -5.31 10.59 -10.83
N GLY A 89 -6.38 10.14 -11.47
CA GLY A 89 -6.39 8.92 -12.28
C GLY A 89 -6.52 7.60 -11.53
N LEU A 90 -7.73 7.26 -11.09
CA LEU A 90 -8.17 5.87 -11.07
C LEU A 90 -8.83 5.56 -12.42
N PRO A 91 -8.21 4.77 -13.31
CA PRO A 91 -8.86 4.31 -14.53
C PRO A 91 -9.98 3.35 -14.16
N GLU A 92 -11.20 3.71 -14.58
CA GLU A 92 -12.33 2.85 -14.89
C GLU A 92 -12.21 1.40 -14.40
N LYS A 93 -12.55 1.15 -13.14
CA LYS A 93 -13.15 -0.14 -12.78
C LYS A 93 -14.27 0.05 -11.79
N THR A 94 -15.47 -0.15 -12.34
CA THR A 94 -16.71 -0.61 -11.70
C THR A 94 -17.64 0.50 -11.21
N LEU A 95 -18.67 0.77 -12.04
CA LEU A 95 -20.05 1.12 -11.67
C LEU A 95 -20.31 1.38 -10.17
N LEU A 96 -19.80 2.48 -9.66
CA LEU A 96 -20.39 3.21 -8.54
C LEU A 96 -21.00 4.43 -9.20
N SER A 97 -22.29 4.71 -8.95
CA SER A 97 -22.88 5.95 -9.43
C SER A 97 -22.04 7.11 -8.89
N LYS A 98 -21.99 8.24 -9.61
CA LYS A 98 -21.30 9.44 -9.10
C LYS A 98 -21.78 9.81 -7.69
N GLU A 99 -23.04 9.49 -7.37
CA GLU A 99 -23.66 9.61 -6.05
C GLU A 99 -22.94 8.74 -5.00
N SER A 100 -22.73 7.44 -5.25
CA SER A 100 -22.01 6.56 -4.31
C SER A 100 -20.57 7.02 -4.07
N GLN A 101 -19.90 7.60 -5.07
CA GLN A 101 -18.56 8.16 -4.88
C GLN A 101 -18.59 9.40 -3.98
N GLN A 102 -19.59 10.27 -4.15
CA GLN A 102 -19.77 11.47 -3.32
C GLN A 102 -20.10 11.11 -1.85
N GLU A 103 -20.93 10.10 -1.62
CA GLU A 103 -21.22 9.58 -0.27
C GLU A 103 -19.94 9.08 0.42
N ILE A 104 -19.13 8.30 -0.30
CA ILE A 104 -17.86 7.79 0.25
C ILE A 104 -16.94 8.96 0.60
N GLU A 105 -16.80 9.95 -0.28
CA GLU A 105 -16.00 11.16 -0.04
C GLU A 105 -16.46 11.90 1.22
N ALA A 106 -17.78 12.12 1.36
CA ALA A 106 -18.38 12.80 2.51
C ALA A 106 -18.13 12.05 3.82
N VAL A 107 -18.26 10.72 3.81
CA VAL A 107 -17.93 9.87 4.96
C VAL A 107 -16.45 9.95 5.31
N PHE A 108 -15.57 9.92 4.30
CA PHE A 108 -14.14 10.08 4.50
C PHE A 108 -13.85 11.44 5.14
N GLN A 109 -14.52 12.52 4.77
CA GLN A 109 -14.33 13.84 5.41
C GLN A 109 -14.60 13.80 6.93
N GLN A 110 -15.58 13.02 7.39
CA GLN A 110 -15.96 12.90 8.81
C GLN A 110 -15.01 12.02 9.65
N LEU A 111 -14.14 11.23 9.02
CA LEU A 111 -13.19 10.39 9.74
C LEU A 111 -11.96 11.17 10.25
N SER A 112 -11.40 10.75 11.38
CA SER A 112 -10.09 11.26 11.81
C SER A 112 -9.00 10.90 10.79
N PRO A 113 -7.95 11.73 10.60
CA PRO A 113 -6.88 11.47 9.64
C PRO A 113 -6.28 10.05 9.75
N THR A 114 -6.02 9.58 10.98
CA THR A 114 -5.49 8.24 11.24
C THR A 114 -6.41 7.12 10.74
N TYR A 115 -7.73 7.29 10.82
CA TYR A 115 -8.69 6.28 10.35
C TYR A 115 -8.81 6.28 8.83
N LYS A 116 -8.80 7.46 8.18
CA LYS A 116 -8.73 7.55 6.70
C LYS A 116 -7.49 6.82 6.19
N GLU A 117 -6.34 7.15 6.76
CA GLU A 117 -5.05 6.57 6.38
C GLU A 117 -5.05 5.04 6.56
N LEU A 118 -5.56 4.52 7.68
CA LEU A 118 -5.68 3.07 7.89
C LEU A 118 -6.58 2.37 6.84
N LEU A 119 -7.68 3.00 6.44
CA LEU A 119 -8.59 2.45 5.43
C LEU A 119 -7.94 2.46 4.04
N VAL A 120 -7.32 3.58 3.65
CA VAL A 120 -6.58 3.70 2.38
C VAL A 120 -5.48 2.65 2.30
N LEU A 121 -4.63 2.55 3.33
CA LEU A 121 -3.54 1.58 3.36
C LEU A 121 -4.06 0.14 3.25
N LYS A 122 -5.18 -0.19 3.92
CA LYS A 122 -5.73 -1.55 3.90
C LYS A 122 -6.39 -1.90 2.56
N TYR A 123 -7.21 -1.01 2.02
CA TYR A 123 -8.18 -1.33 0.97
C TYR A 123 -7.75 -0.82 -0.41
N GLU A 124 -7.10 0.33 -0.47
CA GLU A 124 -6.61 0.88 -1.74
C GLU A 124 -5.18 0.40 -2.02
N LYS A 125 -4.32 0.39 -0.99
CA LYS A 125 -2.92 -0.05 -1.09
C LYS A 125 -2.70 -1.52 -0.70
N GLU A 126 -3.79 -2.23 -0.37
CA GLU A 126 -3.82 -3.67 -0.04
C GLU A 126 -2.82 -4.14 1.05
N MET A 127 -2.35 -3.23 1.91
CA MET A 127 -1.29 -3.54 2.87
C MET A 127 -1.69 -4.59 3.90
N SER A 128 -0.71 -5.38 4.34
CA SER A 128 -0.86 -6.29 5.48
C SER A 128 -0.83 -5.51 6.80
N TYR A 129 -1.42 -6.07 7.86
CA TYR A 129 -1.38 -5.45 9.19
C TYR A 129 0.04 -5.19 9.70
N ARG A 130 1.00 -6.07 9.33
CA ARG A 130 2.41 -5.94 9.72
C ARG A 130 3.03 -4.72 9.05
N ASP A 131 2.73 -4.52 7.78
CA ASP A 131 3.32 -3.46 6.96
C ASP A 131 2.71 -2.12 7.34
N MET A 132 1.40 -2.10 7.59
CA MET A 132 0.71 -0.94 8.16
C MET A 132 1.31 -0.56 9.52
N GLY A 133 1.65 -1.53 10.37
CA GLY A 133 2.30 -1.26 11.66
C GLY A 133 3.68 -0.63 11.48
N THR A 134 4.45 -1.15 10.54
CA THR A 134 5.76 -0.61 10.18
C THR A 134 5.66 0.79 9.57
N PHE A 135 4.68 1.02 8.70
CA PHE A 135 4.43 2.27 7.98
C PHE A 135 3.95 3.39 8.89
N LEU A 136 3.02 3.08 9.82
CA LEU A 136 2.41 4.02 10.75
C LEU A 136 3.17 4.15 12.07
N HIS A 137 4.28 3.42 12.26
CA HIS A 137 4.97 3.33 13.55
C HIS A 137 4.07 2.87 14.71
N MET A 138 3.22 1.89 14.43
CA MET A 138 2.25 1.33 15.37
C MET A 138 2.52 -0.16 15.58
N LYS A 139 2.31 -0.65 16.80
CA LYS A 139 2.24 -2.10 17.05
C LYS A 139 1.14 -2.71 16.17
N VAL A 140 1.37 -3.90 15.63
CA VAL A 140 0.42 -4.61 14.75
C VAL A 140 -0.96 -4.75 15.40
N ASP A 141 -1.00 -5.02 16.71
CA ASP A 141 -2.26 -5.10 17.46
C ASP A 141 -2.99 -3.76 17.50
N LYS A 142 -2.25 -2.65 17.65
CA LYS A 142 -2.81 -1.30 17.60
C LYS A 142 -3.39 -1.01 16.22
N VAL A 143 -2.74 -1.45 15.14
CA VAL A 143 -3.28 -1.34 13.77
C VAL A 143 -4.58 -2.13 13.64
N ARG A 144 -4.62 -3.38 14.10
CA ARG A 144 -5.85 -4.21 14.06
C ARG A 144 -7.00 -3.54 14.80
N THR A 145 -6.76 -3.06 16.03
CA THR A 145 -7.75 -2.36 16.84
C THR A 145 -8.23 -1.08 16.18
N TYR A 146 -7.30 -0.24 15.69
CA TYR A 146 -7.66 1.03 15.08
C TYR A 146 -8.37 0.85 13.75
N LEU A 147 -7.96 -0.11 12.92
CA LEU A 147 -8.66 -0.41 11.67
C LEU A 147 -10.08 -0.94 11.91
N SER A 148 -10.26 -1.77 12.95
CA SER A 148 -11.60 -2.20 13.37
C SER A 148 -12.47 -0.99 13.75
N ARG A 149 -11.93 -0.04 14.52
CA ARG A 149 -12.62 1.21 14.88
C ARG A 149 -12.89 2.10 13.67
N ALA A 150 -11.94 2.21 12.74
CA ALA A 150 -12.09 2.96 11.50
C ALA A 150 -13.24 2.41 10.66
N ARG A 151 -13.32 1.08 10.47
CA ARG A 151 -14.44 0.42 9.78
C ARG A 151 -15.79 0.67 10.44
N LYS A 152 -15.85 0.55 11.77
CA LYS A 152 -17.09 0.84 12.52
C LYS A 152 -17.54 2.29 12.37
N ARG A 153 -16.60 3.23 12.38
CA ARG A 153 -16.88 4.65 12.17
C ARG A 153 -17.33 4.94 10.74
N PHE A 154 -16.62 4.40 9.75
CA PHE A 154 -17.00 4.49 8.35
C PHE A 154 -18.42 3.98 8.14
N SER A 155 -18.73 2.76 8.58
CA SER A 155 -20.08 2.18 8.45
C SER A 155 -21.16 2.99 9.15
N LYS A 156 -20.86 3.56 10.33
CA LYS A 156 -21.81 4.44 11.05
C LYS A 156 -22.12 5.71 10.26
N TYR A 157 -21.11 6.37 9.69
CA TYR A 157 -21.31 7.59 8.92
C TYR A 157 -21.96 7.30 7.57
N TYR A 158 -21.52 6.23 6.89
CA TYR A 158 -22.09 5.80 5.62
C TYR A 158 -23.59 5.51 5.73
N ARG A 159 -24.03 4.79 6.77
CA ARG A 159 -25.46 4.57 7.01
C ARG A 159 -26.25 5.86 7.20
N ARG A 160 -25.69 6.85 7.91
CA ARG A 160 -26.37 8.13 8.13
C ARG A 160 -26.52 8.92 6.83
N GLU A 161 -25.50 8.89 5.97
CA GLU A 161 -25.55 9.56 4.68
C GLU A 161 -26.58 8.90 3.76
N SER A 162 -26.62 7.56 3.71
CA SER A 162 -27.61 6.81 2.93
C SER A 162 -29.06 6.94 3.45
N ASP A 163 -29.26 7.26 4.74
CA ASP A 163 -30.58 7.50 5.34
C ASP A 163 -31.08 8.95 5.11
N HIS A 164 -30.25 9.84 4.55
CA HIS A 164 -30.56 11.26 4.29
C HIS A 164 -30.94 11.57 2.82
N GLU A 165 -31.10 10.54 1.98
CA GLU A 165 -31.78 10.59 0.67
C GLU A 165 -33.28 10.26 0.79
#